data_AF-A0A970WSU7-F1
#
_entry.id   AF-A0A970WSU7-F1
#
_cell.length_a   1.000
_cell.length_b   1.000
_cell.length_c   1.000
_cell.angle_alpha   90.00
_cell.angle_beta   90.00
_cell.angle_gamma   90.00
#
_symmetry.space_group_name_H-M   'P 1'
#
loop_
_entity.id
_entity.type
_entity.pdbx_description
1 polymer ?
#
loop_
_entity_poly.entity_id
_entity_poly.type
_entity_poly.pdbx_seq_one_letter_code
_entity_poly.pdbx_strand_id
1 'polypeptide(L)'
;MPTRRFEFTKGKAAKFWQINQRGRRTTVRFGRIGANGQTINKDYASSDAAKKAAEALIAEKTRKGYREVAHPPKTKPPKRTVSKSSRPKDSSAAQNITSVASIPKNETLTFIALVDPSGSGGGAKSGREKLWTFTASLVAWKVEGGPLIRENLLVAVPKVDDQKLSRLRRQFRGWMVVRFKAQLVERRRGGRGGPGGWGGWKVIRLELTRFLGESRDSDLLAVKAELSQPVEFHDRVFGRVRYDQEVCHFDGIVSHRGQEIGLWFDTESMEEAKTMVTLAKPLWRARVKWFKEFRSLVLEKMYDQCQEWWYSEDDEPLTTKKFLQLLGDPCLLTFHLDDGELVYTMGGWSERLFGDHGIDVRGTLKDGLIDVD
;
A
#
# COMPACT_ATOMS: atom_id res chain seq x y z
N MET A 1 31.80 -1.23 -27.44
CA MET A 1 32.88 -0.26 -27.12
C MET A 1 33.23 -0.38 -25.64
N PRO A 2 34.51 -0.58 -25.28
CA PRO A 2 34.94 -0.67 -23.89
C PRO A 2 34.71 0.66 -23.15
N THR A 3 34.61 0.59 -21.82
CA THR A 3 34.36 1.79 -20.99
C THR A 3 35.53 2.77 -21.11
N ARG A 4 35.24 4.00 -21.54
CA ARG A 4 36.18 5.12 -21.55
C ARG A 4 35.81 6.11 -20.46
N ARG A 5 36.82 6.64 -19.75
CA ARG A 5 36.63 7.57 -18.63
C ARG A 5 37.27 8.90 -18.96
N PHE A 6 36.53 9.96 -18.68
CA PHE A 6 36.96 11.33 -18.88
C PHE A 6 36.78 12.10 -17.57
N GLU A 7 37.73 12.96 -17.26
CA GLU A 7 37.73 13.78 -16.05
C GLU A 7 37.88 15.25 -16.40
N PHE A 8 37.23 16.09 -15.60
CA PHE A 8 37.29 17.53 -15.70
C PHE A 8 37.57 18.12 -14.32
N THR A 9 38.67 18.84 -14.20
CA THR A 9 39.11 19.53 -12.98
C THR A 9 39.39 20.99 -13.30
N LYS A 10 38.58 21.91 -12.75
CA LYS A 10 38.83 23.36 -12.80
C LYS A 10 38.29 24.02 -11.53
N GLY A 11 39.15 24.72 -10.79
CA GLY A 11 38.81 25.29 -9.49
C GLY A 11 38.31 24.22 -8.50
N LYS A 12 37.19 24.47 -7.82
CA LYS A 12 36.57 23.52 -6.86
C LYS A 12 35.75 22.41 -7.52
N ALA A 13 35.64 22.38 -8.86
CA ALA A 13 34.86 21.40 -9.60
C ALA A 13 35.75 20.24 -10.09
N ALA A 14 35.56 19.06 -9.51
CA ALA A 14 36.18 17.80 -9.92
C ALA A 14 35.09 16.81 -10.34
N LYS A 15 34.93 16.57 -11.64
CA LYS A 15 33.85 15.77 -12.22
C LYS A 15 34.39 14.66 -13.10
N PHE A 16 33.73 13.51 -13.08
CA PHE A 16 34.01 12.41 -14.00
C PHE A 16 32.80 12.14 -14.88
N TRP A 17 33.10 11.66 -16.07
CA TRP A 17 32.13 11.20 -17.06
C TRP A 17 32.69 9.94 -17.72
N GLN A 18 31.87 8.90 -17.79
CA GLN A 18 32.24 7.60 -18.32
C GLN A 18 31.19 7.16 -19.32
N ILE A 19 31.62 6.55 -20.41
CA ILE A 19 30.73 5.97 -21.39
C ILE A 19 31.20 4.58 -21.78
N ASN A 20 30.26 3.66 -21.91
CA ASN A 20 30.46 2.40 -22.59
C ASN A 20 29.30 2.13 -23.55
N GLN A 21 29.53 1.26 -24.52
CA GLN A 21 28.47 0.77 -25.40
C GLN A 21 28.51 -0.75 -25.46
N ARG A 22 27.35 -1.37 -25.22
CA ARG A 22 27.12 -2.82 -25.34
C ARG A 22 25.95 -3.05 -26.28
N GLY A 23 26.21 -3.62 -27.46
CA GLY A 23 25.19 -3.83 -28.48
C GLY A 23 24.48 -2.51 -28.85
N ARG A 24 23.16 -2.46 -28.69
CA ARG A 24 22.37 -1.27 -29.06
C ARG A 24 22.23 -0.21 -27.96
N ARG A 25 22.90 -0.38 -26.82
CA ARG A 25 22.77 0.50 -25.65
C ARG A 25 24.06 1.26 -25.37
N THR A 26 23.94 2.56 -25.13
CA THR A 26 24.99 3.34 -24.47
C THR A 26 24.67 3.49 -22.99
N THR A 27 25.69 3.32 -22.14
CA THR A 27 25.62 3.57 -20.69
C THR A 27 26.56 4.71 -20.38
N VAL A 28 26.00 5.81 -19.89
CA VAL A 28 26.74 6.99 -19.48
C VAL A 28 26.67 7.12 -17.96
N ARG A 29 27.82 7.22 -17.29
CA ARG A 29 27.91 7.46 -15.86
C ARG A 29 28.65 8.76 -15.59
N PHE A 30 28.11 9.65 -14.78
CA PHE A 30 28.72 10.95 -14.51
C PHE A 30 28.48 11.41 -13.07
N GLY A 31 29.38 12.23 -12.55
CA GLY A 31 29.26 12.75 -11.19
C GLY A 31 30.51 13.48 -10.72
N ARG A 32 30.53 13.88 -9.44
CA ARG A 32 31.72 14.40 -8.79
C ARG A 32 32.74 13.27 -8.58
N ILE A 33 34.03 13.52 -8.82
CA ILE A 33 35.10 12.56 -8.55
C ILE A 33 35.06 12.22 -7.05
N GLY A 34 34.98 10.93 -6.70
CA GLY A 34 34.83 10.44 -5.31
C GLY A 34 33.40 10.05 -4.89
N ALA A 35 32.37 10.37 -5.68
CA ALA A 35 30.98 9.96 -5.42
C ALA A 35 30.52 8.83 -6.35
N ASN A 36 29.42 8.14 -6.00
CA ASN A 36 28.89 7.05 -6.83
C ASN A 36 28.39 7.51 -8.21
N GLY A 37 28.07 8.79 -8.38
CA GLY A 37 27.58 9.36 -9.63
C GLY A 37 26.17 8.89 -10.01
N GLN A 38 25.67 9.38 -11.14
CA GLN A 38 24.40 9.00 -11.75
C GLN A 38 24.67 8.24 -13.06
N THR A 39 23.79 7.31 -13.39
CA THR A 39 23.91 6.49 -14.61
C THR A 39 22.66 6.66 -15.46
N ILE A 40 22.87 6.94 -16.75
CA ILE A 40 21.83 7.06 -17.77
C ILE A 40 22.10 6.01 -18.83
N ASN A 41 21.07 5.22 -19.13
CA ASN A 41 21.08 4.26 -20.22
C ASN A 41 20.23 4.80 -21.36
N LYS A 42 20.69 4.62 -22.60
CA LYS A 42 19.90 4.95 -23.79
C LYS A 42 20.02 3.84 -24.82
N ASP A 43 18.87 3.36 -25.29
CA ASP A 43 18.75 2.34 -26.32
C ASP A 43 18.58 2.99 -27.70
N TYR A 44 19.19 2.39 -28.71
CA TYR A 44 19.18 2.85 -30.11
C TYR A 44 18.66 1.75 -31.04
N ALA A 45 18.28 2.13 -32.26
CA ALA A 45 17.76 1.20 -33.25
C ALA A 45 18.76 0.09 -33.62
N SER A 46 20.07 0.42 -33.68
CA SER A 46 21.15 -0.50 -34.05
C SER A 46 22.43 -0.29 -33.24
N SER A 47 23.34 -1.26 -33.30
CA SER A 47 24.66 -1.18 -32.63
C SER A 47 25.50 -0.05 -33.22
N ASP A 48 25.40 0.17 -34.54
CA ASP A 48 26.09 1.27 -35.23
C ASP A 48 25.52 2.64 -34.85
N ALA A 49 24.20 2.74 -34.67
CA ALA A 49 23.58 3.97 -34.17
C ALA A 49 24.04 4.29 -32.74
N ALA A 50 24.14 3.27 -31.87
CA ALA A 50 24.69 3.44 -30.52
C ALA A 50 26.18 3.83 -30.54
N LYS A 51 26.97 3.27 -31.47
CA LYS A 51 28.39 3.61 -31.64
C LYS A 51 28.58 5.06 -32.10
N LYS A 52 27.89 5.50 -33.15
CA LYS A 52 27.92 6.90 -33.64
C LYS A 52 27.50 7.88 -32.54
N ALA A 53 26.47 7.55 -31.77
CA ALA A 53 26.01 8.39 -30.66
C ALA A 53 27.03 8.45 -29.52
N ALA A 54 27.71 7.35 -29.19
CA ALA A 54 28.77 7.34 -28.18
C ALA A 54 29.98 8.19 -28.60
N GLU A 55 30.39 8.11 -29.88
CA GLU A 55 31.47 8.91 -30.44
C GLU A 55 31.13 10.42 -30.44
N ALA A 56 29.90 10.78 -30.81
CA ALA A 56 29.42 12.17 -30.76
C ALA A 56 29.43 12.73 -29.32
N LEU A 57 28.98 11.94 -28.34
CA LEU A 57 29.02 12.34 -26.93
C LEU A 57 30.45 12.52 -26.43
N ILE A 58 31.39 11.68 -26.87
CA ILE A 58 32.81 11.82 -26.51
C ILE A 58 33.38 13.11 -27.10
N ALA A 59 33.18 13.37 -28.39
CA ALA A 59 33.65 14.60 -29.04
C ALA A 59 33.09 15.85 -28.35
N GLU A 60 31.81 15.83 -27.95
CA GLU A 60 31.18 16.91 -27.20
C GLU A 60 31.84 17.13 -25.83
N LYS A 61 32.14 16.06 -25.09
CA LYS A 61 32.78 16.17 -23.76
C LYS A 61 34.23 16.63 -23.86
N THR A 62 34.98 16.15 -24.85
CA THR A 62 36.35 16.60 -25.11
C THR A 62 36.39 18.09 -25.47
N ARG A 63 35.47 18.57 -26.31
CA ARG A 63 35.33 20.02 -26.61
C ARG A 63 35.01 20.86 -25.37
N LYS A 64 34.30 20.30 -24.39
CA LYS A 64 34.00 20.93 -23.10
C LYS A 64 35.15 20.84 -22.08
N GLY A 65 36.32 20.39 -22.50
CA GLY A 65 37.54 20.35 -21.68
C GLY A 65 37.71 19.10 -20.82
N TYR A 66 36.87 18.08 -20.99
CA TYR A 66 37.08 16.79 -20.32
C TYR A 66 38.24 16.04 -20.98
N ARG A 67 39.20 15.59 -20.18
CA ARG A 67 40.36 14.84 -20.67
C ARG A 67 40.18 13.35 -20.40
N GLU A 68 40.52 12.52 -21.37
CA GLU A 68 40.46 11.07 -21.20
C GLU A 68 41.55 10.60 -20.24
N VAL A 69 41.18 9.71 -19.32
CA VAL A 69 42.10 9.08 -18.37
C VAL A 69 42.03 7.56 -18.50
N ALA A 70 43.21 6.92 -18.54
CA ALA A 70 43.30 5.47 -18.59
C ALA A 70 42.73 4.86 -17.29
N HIS A 71 41.85 3.88 -17.43
CA HIS A 71 41.35 3.10 -16.30
C HIS A 71 42.46 2.14 -15.81
N PRO A 72 42.80 2.04 -14.52
CA PRO A 72 43.85 1.12 -14.09
C PRO A 72 43.38 -0.35 -14.21
N PRO A 73 44.25 -1.29 -14.61
CA PRO A 73 43.88 -2.69 -14.80
C PRO A 73 43.84 -3.44 -13.46
N LYS A 74 42.87 -4.36 -13.34
CA LYS A 74 42.73 -5.32 -12.21
C LYS A 74 43.95 -6.24 -12.13
N THR A 75 44.57 -6.36 -10.96
CA THR A 75 45.58 -7.39 -10.64
C THR A 75 44.96 -8.78 -10.38
N LYS A 76 45.71 -9.84 -10.72
CA LYS A 76 45.45 -11.31 -10.67
C LYS A 76 46.82 -12.00 -10.39
N PRO A 77 46.97 -13.34 -10.09
CA PRO A 77 46.07 -14.45 -9.69
C PRO A 77 46.72 -15.40 -8.59
N PRO A 78 46.29 -16.67 -8.33
CA PRO A 78 46.59 -17.82 -9.23
C PRO A 78 45.41 -18.74 -9.61
N LYS A 79 45.58 -19.36 -10.79
CA LYS A 79 44.86 -20.49 -11.45
C LYS A 79 45.32 -21.84 -10.83
N ARG A 80 44.77 -23.05 -11.03
CA ARG A 80 43.55 -23.72 -11.56
C ARG A 80 43.77 -25.20 -11.18
N THR A 81 42.73 -25.93 -10.81
CA THR A 81 42.54 -27.31 -11.29
C THR A 81 41.05 -27.58 -11.39
N VAL A 82 40.67 -28.32 -12.44
CA VAL A 82 39.30 -28.43 -12.97
C VAL A 82 38.71 -29.80 -12.62
N SER A 83 37.38 -29.83 -12.53
CA SER A 83 36.45 -30.98 -12.56
C SER A 83 36.18 -31.64 -11.19
N LYS A 84 34.94 -31.97 -10.77
CA LYS A 84 33.66 -32.16 -11.48
C LYS A 84 32.49 -31.66 -10.62
N SER A 85 31.44 -31.18 -11.30
CA SER A 85 30.02 -31.12 -10.89
C SER A 85 29.70 -30.82 -9.42
N SER A 86 29.30 -29.58 -9.11
CA SER A 86 28.46 -29.33 -7.94
C SER A 86 27.40 -28.24 -8.20
N ARG A 87 26.21 -28.60 -7.74
CA ARG A 87 24.93 -27.88 -7.63
C ARG A 87 25.06 -26.40 -7.23
N PRO A 88 24.12 -25.49 -7.63
CA PRO A 88 24.34 -24.04 -7.55
C PRO A 88 24.47 -23.51 -6.12
N LYS A 89 25.47 -22.62 -5.93
CA LYS A 89 25.76 -21.83 -4.72
C LYS A 89 24.69 -20.80 -4.32
N ASP A 90 23.59 -20.67 -5.07
CA ASP A 90 22.54 -19.69 -4.76
C ASP A 90 21.70 -20.04 -3.51
N SER A 91 21.66 -21.31 -3.09
CA SER A 91 20.83 -21.69 -1.93
C SER A 91 21.32 -21.10 -0.61
N SER A 92 22.63 -20.86 -0.42
CA SER A 92 23.12 -20.41 0.89
C SER A 92 22.81 -18.94 1.20
N ALA A 93 22.63 -18.09 0.19
CA ALA A 93 22.30 -16.68 0.39
C ALA A 93 20.82 -16.49 0.74
N ALA A 94 19.93 -17.23 0.07
CA ALA A 94 18.49 -17.21 0.37
C ALA A 94 18.18 -17.76 1.78
N GLN A 95 18.94 -18.75 2.24
CA GLN A 95 18.80 -19.35 3.57
C GLN A 95 19.11 -18.37 4.72
N ASN A 96 19.94 -17.35 4.46
CA ASN A 96 20.28 -16.34 5.47
C ASN A 96 19.23 -15.23 5.59
N ILE A 97 18.20 -15.22 4.73
CA ILE A 97 17.12 -14.25 4.79
C ILE A 97 16.01 -14.85 5.64
N THR A 98 15.97 -14.47 6.91
CA THR A 98 15.06 -15.01 7.95
C THR A 98 14.08 -13.99 8.52
N SER A 99 14.21 -12.73 8.11
CA SER A 99 13.36 -11.60 8.53
C SER A 99 13.38 -10.50 7.48
N VAL A 100 12.44 -9.56 7.55
CA VAL A 100 12.46 -8.38 6.68
C VAL A 100 13.75 -7.56 6.86
N ALA A 101 14.30 -7.54 8.09
CA ALA A 101 15.55 -6.84 8.39
C ALA A 101 16.79 -7.47 7.73
N SER A 102 16.74 -8.75 7.37
CA SER A 102 17.84 -9.48 6.74
C SER A 102 17.90 -9.35 5.21
N ILE A 103 16.86 -8.81 4.57
CA ILE A 103 16.81 -8.67 3.10
C ILE A 103 17.93 -7.72 2.61
N PRO A 104 18.84 -8.16 1.73
CA PRO A 104 19.92 -7.31 1.21
C PRO A 104 19.37 -6.10 0.44
N LYS A 105 19.92 -4.91 0.71
CA LYS A 105 19.60 -3.70 -0.06
C LYS A 105 20.18 -3.79 -1.45
N ASN A 106 19.45 -3.24 -2.42
CA ASN A 106 19.87 -3.13 -3.81
C ASN A 106 20.16 -4.47 -4.51
N GLU A 107 19.68 -5.59 -3.99
CA GLU A 107 19.73 -6.89 -4.67
C GLU A 107 18.35 -7.27 -5.19
N THR A 108 18.28 -7.73 -6.44
CA THR A 108 17.02 -8.24 -7.02
C THR A 108 16.88 -9.70 -6.66
N LEU A 109 15.91 -10.00 -5.79
CA LEU A 109 15.60 -11.35 -5.34
C LEU A 109 14.29 -11.83 -5.95
N THR A 110 14.13 -13.15 -6.03
CA THR A 110 12.85 -13.78 -6.38
C THR A 110 12.10 -14.11 -5.09
N PHE A 111 10.94 -13.48 -4.91
CA PHE A 111 10.04 -13.70 -3.80
C PHE A 111 8.90 -14.62 -4.23
N ILE A 112 8.44 -15.44 -3.29
CA ILE A 112 7.14 -16.08 -3.29
C ILE A 112 6.41 -15.55 -2.06
N ALA A 113 5.20 -15.04 -2.21
CA ALA A 113 4.48 -14.41 -1.10
C ALA A 113 2.98 -14.62 -1.17
N LEU A 114 2.35 -14.66 -0.01
CA LEU A 114 0.91 -14.55 0.16
C LEU A 114 0.57 -13.06 0.25
N VAL A 115 -0.23 -12.57 -0.69
CA VAL A 115 -0.79 -11.22 -0.66
C VAL A 115 -1.80 -11.14 0.48
N ASP A 116 -1.69 -10.07 1.26
CA ASP A 116 -2.62 -9.74 2.34
C ASP A 116 -4.07 -9.76 1.84
N PRO A 117 -5.05 -10.22 2.64
CA PRO A 117 -6.46 -10.26 2.24
C PRO A 117 -7.03 -8.90 1.81
N SER A 118 -6.60 -7.80 2.45
CA SER A 118 -6.94 -6.42 2.04
C SER A 118 -6.41 -6.06 0.63
N GLY A 119 -5.50 -6.87 0.12
CA GLY A 119 -5.08 -6.86 -1.27
C GLY A 119 -4.08 -5.74 -1.58
N SER A 120 -4.40 -4.98 -2.63
CA SER A 120 -3.51 -3.96 -3.17
C SER A 120 -4.23 -2.65 -3.47
N GLY A 121 -3.57 -1.56 -3.10
CA GLY A 121 -4.06 -0.19 -3.18
C GLY A 121 -3.27 0.68 -4.15
N GLY A 122 -3.75 1.91 -4.35
CA GLY A 122 -3.06 2.93 -5.12
C GLY A 122 -3.22 4.29 -4.46
N GLY A 123 -2.12 4.91 -4.02
CA GLY A 123 -2.13 6.28 -3.51
C GLY A 123 -1.76 7.26 -4.61
N ALA A 124 -2.61 8.25 -4.87
CA ALA A 124 -2.28 9.35 -5.79
C ALA A 124 -1.29 10.30 -5.10
N LYS A 125 -0.30 10.81 -5.85
CA LYS A 125 0.43 12.00 -5.41
C LYS A 125 -0.35 13.25 -5.86
N SER A 126 -0.51 14.21 -4.96
CA SER A 126 -0.97 15.56 -5.32
C SER A 126 0.06 16.21 -6.27
N GLY A 127 -0.38 16.58 -7.47
CA GLY A 127 0.45 17.17 -8.53
C GLY A 127 -0.26 17.20 -9.89
N ARG A 128 0.33 17.89 -10.88
CA ARG A 128 -0.25 18.07 -12.23
C ARG A 128 -0.35 16.75 -13.04
N GLU A 129 0.48 15.77 -12.73
CA GLU A 129 0.41 14.43 -13.33
C GLU A 129 -0.32 13.49 -12.37
N LYS A 130 -1.48 12.96 -12.76
CA LYS A 130 -2.26 11.96 -12.01
C LYS A 130 -1.56 10.59 -12.02
N LEU A 131 -0.36 10.51 -11.45
CA LEU A 131 0.39 9.27 -11.34
C LEU A 131 0.21 8.65 -9.96
N TRP A 132 -0.05 7.34 -9.97
CA TRP A 132 -0.29 6.57 -8.77
C TRP A 132 1.00 5.95 -8.24
N THR A 133 1.00 5.64 -6.95
CA THR A 133 1.91 4.66 -6.36
C THR A 133 1.10 3.42 -6.02
N PHE A 134 1.33 2.34 -6.76
CA PHE A 134 0.76 1.04 -6.44
C PHE A 134 1.44 0.48 -5.18
N THR A 135 0.66 -0.14 -4.31
CA THR A 135 1.15 -0.84 -3.12
C THR A 135 0.39 -2.15 -2.90
N ALA A 136 1.08 -3.21 -2.51
CA ALA A 136 0.49 -4.47 -2.07
C ALA A 136 1.16 -4.94 -0.78
N SER A 137 0.35 -5.28 0.22
CA SER A 137 0.82 -5.85 1.48
C SER A 137 0.97 -7.35 1.36
N LEU A 138 1.97 -7.91 2.04
CA LEU A 138 2.25 -9.34 2.09
C LEU A 138 2.25 -9.76 3.56
N VAL A 139 1.46 -10.77 3.91
CA VAL A 139 1.35 -11.32 5.28
C VAL A 139 2.39 -12.40 5.55
N ALA A 140 2.83 -13.09 4.50
CA ALA A 140 3.87 -14.10 4.58
C ALA A 140 4.62 -14.22 3.25
N TRP A 141 5.91 -14.50 3.32
CA TRP A 141 6.76 -14.55 2.14
C TRP A 141 8.02 -15.38 2.38
N LYS A 142 8.68 -15.75 1.28
CA LYS A 142 10.03 -16.29 1.29
C LYS A 142 10.78 -15.87 0.04
N VAL A 143 12.10 -15.84 0.14
CA VAL A 143 12.96 -15.84 -1.04
C VAL A 143 13.04 -17.26 -1.57
N GLU A 144 13.07 -17.43 -2.89
CA GLU A 144 13.14 -18.75 -3.50
C GLU A 144 14.35 -19.55 -2.97
N GLY A 145 14.08 -20.69 -2.33
CA GLY A 145 15.10 -21.51 -1.67
C GLY A 145 15.48 -21.08 -0.24
N GLY A 146 14.82 -20.07 0.33
CA GLY A 146 14.96 -19.63 1.72
C GLY A 146 13.77 -20.05 2.61
N PRO A 147 13.82 -19.70 3.91
CA PRO A 147 12.77 -20.04 4.88
C PRO A 147 11.50 -19.20 4.70
N LEU A 148 10.37 -19.72 5.18
CA LEU A 148 9.13 -18.99 5.31
C LEU A 148 9.24 -17.91 6.40
N ILE A 149 8.77 -16.70 6.09
CA ILE A 149 8.75 -15.55 7.00
C ILE A 149 7.32 -15.02 7.11
N ARG A 150 6.85 -14.83 8.35
CA ARG A 150 5.53 -14.29 8.70
C ARG A 150 5.65 -12.86 9.25
N GLU A 151 6.29 -12.01 8.49
CA GLU A 151 6.45 -10.58 8.80
C GLU A 151 5.85 -9.76 7.66
N ASN A 152 5.11 -8.71 8.00
CA ASN A 152 4.49 -7.82 7.02
C ASN A 152 5.54 -7.15 6.12
N LEU A 153 5.32 -7.24 4.81
CA LEU A 153 6.20 -6.67 3.79
C LEU A 153 5.40 -5.96 2.71
N LEU A 154 5.88 -4.80 2.26
CA LEU A 154 5.18 -3.99 1.27
C LEU A 154 5.88 -4.03 -0.08
N VAL A 155 5.15 -4.41 -1.13
CA VAL A 155 5.57 -4.24 -2.53
C VAL A 155 5.01 -2.92 -3.05
N ALA A 156 5.83 -2.14 -3.76
CA ALA A 156 5.39 -0.89 -4.36
C ALA A 156 5.89 -0.71 -5.79
N VAL A 157 5.11 0.04 -6.57
CA VAL A 157 5.53 0.58 -7.88
C VAL A 157 5.14 2.05 -7.94
N PRO A 158 6.10 2.98 -7.87
CA PRO A 158 5.80 4.40 -8.01
C PRO A 158 5.52 4.77 -9.47
N LYS A 159 4.82 5.88 -9.66
CA LYS A 159 4.59 6.52 -10.96
C LYS A 159 3.94 5.59 -11.99
N VAL A 160 2.80 5.00 -11.63
CA VAL A 160 2.00 4.16 -12.54
C VAL A 160 0.78 4.92 -13.05
N ASP A 161 0.47 4.74 -14.33
CA ASP A 161 -0.79 5.16 -14.94
C ASP A 161 -1.95 4.22 -14.54
N ASP A 162 -3.18 4.59 -14.90
CA ASP A 162 -4.40 3.83 -14.57
C ASP A 162 -4.38 2.41 -15.14
N GLN A 163 -3.90 2.24 -16.38
CA GLN A 163 -3.86 0.94 -17.04
C GLN A 163 -2.90 -0.02 -16.33
N LYS A 164 -1.70 0.47 -15.98
CA LYS A 164 -0.69 -0.28 -15.24
C LYS A 164 -1.15 -0.53 -13.80
N LEU A 165 -1.80 0.44 -13.14
CA LEU A 165 -2.38 0.26 -11.81
C LEU A 165 -3.42 -0.85 -11.81
N SER A 166 -4.38 -0.79 -12.74
CA SER A 166 -5.44 -1.80 -12.91
C SER A 166 -4.86 -3.20 -13.15
N ARG A 167 -3.79 -3.31 -13.96
CA ARG A 167 -3.08 -4.57 -14.18
C ARG A 167 -2.39 -5.08 -12.91
N LEU A 168 -1.70 -4.21 -12.17
CA LEU A 168 -1.01 -4.59 -10.93
C LEU A 168 -2.01 -5.03 -9.85
N ARG A 169 -3.16 -4.37 -9.72
CA ARG A 169 -4.25 -4.80 -8.82
C ARG A 169 -4.75 -6.20 -9.12
N ARG A 170 -4.87 -6.56 -10.40
CA ARG A 170 -5.22 -7.94 -10.80
C ARG A 170 -4.11 -8.96 -10.53
N GLN A 171 -2.85 -8.54 -10.58
CA GLN A 171 -1.69 -9.41 -10.33
C GLN A 171 -1.44 -9.66 -8.84
N PHE A 172 -1.84 -8.72 -7.98
CA PHE A 172 -1.70 -8.79 -6.53
C PHE A 172 -3.09 -8.63 -5.88
N ARG A 173 -4.01 -9.52 -6.20
CA ARG A 173 -5.30 -9.59 -5.48
C ARG A 173 -5.07 -10.22 -4.12
N GLY A 174 -5.92 -9.89 -3.16
CA GLY A 174 -5.92 -10.53 -1.85
C GLY A 174 -5.99 -12.04 -1.96
N TRP A 175 -5.38 -12.73 -1.00
CA TRP A 175 -5.32 -14.20 -0.93
C TRP A 175 -4.54 -14.92 -2.03
N MET A 176 -3.94 -14.20 -2.98
CA MET A 176 -3.11 -14.83 -4.01
C MET A 176 -1.73 -15.18 -3.44
N VAL A 177 -1.26 -16.38 -3.76
CA VAL A 177 0.16 -16.72 -3.60
C VAL A 177 0.85 -16.38 -4.91
N VAL A 178 1.75 -15.40 -4.88
CA VAL A 178 2.37 -14.82 -6.06
C VAL A 178 3.87 -14.99 -6.04
N ARG A 179 4.47 -15.08 -7.23
CA ARG A 179 5.91 -15.10 -7.44
C ARG A 179 6.32 -13.85 -8.21
N PHE A 180 7.35 -13.16 -7.75
CA PHE A 180 7.83 -11.93 -8.39
C PHE A 180 9.30 -11.66 -8.07
N LYS A 181 9.93 -10.80 -8.87
CA LYS A 181 11.23 -10.22 -8.59
C LYS A 181 11.07 -8.82 -8.05
N ALA A 182 11.74 -8.52 -6.96
CA ALA A 182 11.77 -7.19 -6.38
C ALA A 182 13.11 -6.89 -5.74
N GLN A 183 13.34 -5.61 -5.47
CA GLN A 183 14.53 -5.12 -4.82
C GLN A 183 14.12 -4.30 -3.60
N LEU A 184 14.82 -4.50 -2.49
CA LEU A 184 14.67 -3.64 -1.33
C LEU A 184 15.24 -2.24 -1.64
N VAL A 185 14.37 -1.22 -1.65
CA VAL A 185 14.74 0.17 -1.97
C VAL A 185 14.70 1.10 -0.77
N GLU A 186 13.86 0.83 0.22
CA GLU A 186 13.69 1.72 1.38
C GLU A 186 13.53 0.91 2.67
N ARG A 187 14.22 1.36 3.72
CA ARG A 187 13.97 0.96 5.11
C ARG A 187 13.73 2.25 5.88
N ARG A 188 12.48 2.66 6.03
CA ARG A 188 12.15 3.87 6.78
C ARG A 188 11.48 3.49 8.09
N ARG A 189 11.96 4.03 9.21
CA ARG A 189 11.20 4.01 10.46
C ARG A 189 10.08 5.06 10.28
N GLY A 190 8.82 4.64 10.30
CA GLY A 190 7.69 5.56 10.23
C GLY A 190 7.80 6.61 11.33
N GLY A 191 7.59 7.87 10.98
CA GLY A 191 7.32 8.92 11.97
C GLY A 191 5.88 8.79 12.48
N ARG A 192 5.60 9.30 13.68
CA ARG A 192 4.22 9.45 14.16
C ARG A 192 3.45 10.40 13.23
N GLY A 193 2.20 10.05 12.92
CA GLY A 193 1.18 10.99 12.47
C GLY A 193 0.98 11.11 10.97
N GLY A 194 0.03 10.34 10.44
CA GLY A 194 -0.79 10.70 9.30
C GLY A 194 -2.25 10.41 9.66
N PRO A 195 -3.24 11.18 9.15
CA PRO A 195 -4.65 10.93 9.46
C PRO A 195 -5.04 9.54 8.97
N GLY A 196 -5.55 8.69 9.85
CA GLY A 196 -5.88 7.29 9.57
C GLY A 196 -5.02 6.23 10.28
N GLY A 197 -4.48 6.53 11.47
CA GLY A 197 -3.99 5.47 12.36
C GLY A 197 -2.71 4.72 11.95
N TRP A 198 -2.07 5.05 10.82
CA TRP A 198 -0.80 4.42 10.38
C TRP A 198 0.43 4.89 11.20
N GLY A 199 0.32 4.96 12.52
CA GLY A 199 1.39 5.31 13.45
C GLY A 199 2.38 4.15 13.64
N GLY A 200 3.67 4.40 13.36
CA GLY A 200 4.78 3.66 14.00
C GLY A 200 5.44 2.53 13.22
N TRP A 201 4.98 2.15 12.02
CA TRP A 201 5.58 1.03 11.29
C TRP A 201 6.93 1.37 10.63
N LYS A 202 7.88 0.44 10.73
CA LYS A 202 9.10 0.45 9.93
C LYS A 202 8.71 -0.01 8.52
N VAL A 203 8.35 0.91 7.62
CA VAL A 203 8.00 0.57 6.24
C VAL A 203 9.26 0.10 5.52
N ILE A 204 9.30 -1.20 5.27
CA ILE A 204 10.31 -1.82 4.43
C ILE A 204 9.66 -2.08 3.08
N ARG A 205 10.14 -1.35 2.06
CA ARG A 205 9.50 -1.31 0.74
C ARG A 205 10.34 -2.07 -0.28
N LEU A 206 9.72 -3.07 -0.90
CA LEU A 206 10.21 -3.75 -2.08
C LEU A 206 9.71 -3.04 -3.34
N GLU A 207 10.61 -2.62 -4.23
CA GLU A 207 10.22 -2.14 -5.55
C GLU A 207 10.08 -3.32 -6.50
N LEU A 208 8.87 -3.52 -7.04
CA LEU A 208 8.59 -4.60 -7.97
C LEU A 208 9.38 -4.40 -9.27
N THR A 209 10.27 -5.35 -9.57
CA THR A 209 11.02 -5.37 -10.82
C THR A 209 10.26 -6.16 -11.90
N ARG A 210 9.67 -7.30 -11.54
CA ARG A 210 8.95 -8.16 -12.48
C ARG A 210 7.96 -9.08 -11.77
N PHE A 211 6.71 -9.11 -12.23
CA PHE A 211 5.76 -10.16 -11.84
C PHE A 211 6.06 -11.46 -12.60
N LEU A 212 6.07 -12.61 -11.91
CA LEU A 212 6.38 -13.92 -12.49
C LEU A 212 5.18 -14.86 -12.58
N GLY A 213 4.07 -14.56 -11.89
CA GLY A 213 2.84 -15.35 -11.93
C GLY A 213 2.35 -15.77 -10.56
N GLU A 214 1.27 -16.54 -10.54
CA GLU A 214 0.82 -17.27 -9.36
C GLU A 214 1.77 -18.41 -9.01
N SER A 215 1.78 -18.79 -7.74
CA SER A 215 2.55 -19.91 -7.21
C SER A 215 1.64 -20.84 -6.42
N ARG A 216 2.00 -22.13 -6.36
CA ARG A 216 1.32 -23.16 -5.56
C ARG A 216 2.22 -23.63 -4.41
N ASP A 217 2.96 -22.70 -3.84
CA ASP A 217 3.90 -22.99 -2.77
C ASP A 217 3.18 -23.53 -1.53
N SER A 218 3.56 -24.72 -1.09
CA SER A 218 2.85 -25.46 -0.03
C SER A 218 2.83 -24.72 1.29
N ASP A 219 3.94 -24.08 1.67
CA ASP A 219 4.07 -23.41 2.96
C ASP A 219 3.16 -22.18 3.01
N LEU A 220 3.15 -21.38 1.93
CA LEU A 220 2.28 -20.20 1.84
C LEU A 220 0.81 -20.56 1.67
N LEU A 221 0.50 -21.69 1.01
CA LEU A 221 -0.86 -22.22 0.96
C LEU A 221 -1.34 -22.70 2.34
N ALA A 222 -0.45 -23.27 3.16
CA ALA A 222 -0.78 -23.63 4.54
C ALA A 222 -1.03 -22.38 5.41
N VAL A 223 -0.20 -21.33 5.27
CA VAL A 223 -0.46 -20.03 5.92
C VAL A 223 -1.81 -19.46 5.49
N LYS A 224 -2.11 -19.51 4.19
CA LYS A 224 -3.41 -19.06 3.68
C LYS A 224 -4.58 -19.82 4.32
N ALA A 225 -4.48 -21.15 4.41
CA ALA A 225 -5.54 -21.97 5.01
C ALA A 225 -5.75 -21.69 6.51
N GLU A 226 -4.65 -21.45 7.23
CA GLU A 226 -4.66 -21.02 8.63
C GLU A 226 -5.31 -19.64 8.78
N LEU A 227 -4.87 -18.65 8.00
CA LEU A 227 -5.42 -17.30 8.06
C LEU A 227 -6.87 -17.24 7.60
N SER A 228 -7.30 -18.07 6.64
CA SER A 228 -8.69 -18.09 6.18
C SER A 228 -9.68 -18.66 7.19
N GLN A 229 -9.23 -19.15 8.35
CA GLN A 229 -10.14 -19.59 9.39
C GLN A 229 -10.94 -18.39 9.93
N PRO A 230 -12.27 -18.52 10.08
CA PRO A 230 -13.08 -17.45 10.65
C PRO A 230 -12.59 -17.07 12.05
N VAL A 231 -12.35 -15.78 12.27
CA VAL A 231 -12.06 -15.23 13.60
C VAL A 231 -13.32 -14.54 14.08
N GLU A 232 -13.95 -15.09 15.12
CA GLU A 232 -15.24 -14.59 15.60
C GLU A 232 -15.47 -14.90 17.07
N PHE A 233 -16.41 -14.16 17.66
CA PHE A 233 -16.93 -14.40 18.99
C PHE A 233 -18.43 -14.06 19.06
N HIS A 234 -19.09 -14.54 20.11
CA HIS A 234 -20.50 -14.27 20.34
C HIS A 234 -20.67 -13.38 21.58
N ASP A 235 -21.44 -12.30 21.43
CA ASP A 235 -21.89 -11.43 22.51
C ASP A 235 -23.41 -11.53 22.71
N ARG A 236 -23.87 -11.43 23.95
CA ARG A 236 -25.30 -11.59 24.29
C ARG A 236 -26.18 -10.45 23.77
N VAL A 237 -25.61 -9.27 23.51
CA VAL A 237 -26.35 -8.08 23.05
C VAL A 237 -26.20 -7.92 21.55
N PHE A 238 -24.98 -8.02 21.05
CA PHE A 238 -24.65 -7.75 19.65
C PHE A 238 -24.57 -9.00 18.78
N GLY A 239 -24.80 -10.19 19.35
CA GLY A 239 -24.83 -11.43 18.61
C GLY A 239 -23.45 -11.86 18.13
N ARG A 240 -23.36 -12.38 16.90
CA ARG A 240 -22.10 -12.84 16.31
C ARG A 240 -21.30 -11.63 15.81
N VAL A 241 -20.06 -11.54 16.25
CA VAL A 241 -19.08 -10.54 15.81
C VAL A 241 -17.90 -11.27 15.16
N ARG A 242 -17.57 -10.91 13.92
CA ARG A 242 -16.59 -11.62 13.09
C ARG A 242 -15.59 -10.64 12.50
N TYR A 243 -14.32 -11.01 12.50
CA TYR A 243 -13.28 -10.28 11.78
C TYR A 243 -13.44 -10.48 10.27
N ASP A 244 -13.52 -9.38 9.54
CA ASP A 244 -13.39 -9.34 8.10
C ASP A 244 -11.94 -9.00 7.73
N GLN A 245 -11.31 -9.93 7.02
CA GLN A 245 -9.90 -9.88 6.68
C GLN A 245 -9.64 -8.95 5.50
N GLU A 246 -10.62 -8.74 4.62
CA GLU A 246 -10.46 -7.87 3.44
C GLU A 246 -10.54 -6.39 3.81
N VAL A 247 -11.33 -6.06 4.83
CA VAL A 247 -11.52 -4.67 5.31
C VAL A 247 -10.89 -4.42 6.68
N CYS A 248 -10.20 -5.41 7.25
CA CYS A 248 -9.38 -5.36 8.46
C CYS A 248 -10.09 -4.86 9.73
N HIS A 249 -11.35 -5.26 9.95
CA HIS A 249 -12.09 -4.89 11.15
C HIS A 249 -13.07 -5.97 11.61
N PHE A 250 -13.69 -5.81 12.77
CA PHE A 250 -14.74 -6.71 13.24
C PHE A 250 -16.11 -6.18 12.89
N ASP A 251 -16.93 -7.04 12.29
CA ASP A 251 -18.30 -6.77 11.89
C ASP A 251 -19.32 -7.55 12.70
N GLY A 252 -20.50 -6.97 12.86
CA GLY A 252 -21.67 -7.64 13.42
C GLY A 252 -22.96 -7.06 12.87
N ILE A 253 -24.07 -7.74 13.17
CA ILE A 253 -25.41 -7.26 12.84
C ILE A 253 -26.27 -7.39 14.08
N VAL A 254 -27.02 -6.33 14.40
CA VAL A 254 -27.98 -6.32 15.49
C VAL A 254 -29.34 -5.86 14.99
N SER A 255 -30.42 -6.44 15.51
CA SER A 255 -31.77 -6.05 15.12
C SER A 255 -32.36 -4.99 16.05
N HIS A 256 -32.96 -3.95 15.46
CA HIS A 256 -33.78 -2.97 16.15
C HIS A 256 -35.11 -2.78 15.41
N ARG A 257 -36.24 -3.10 16.07
CA ARG A 257 -37.59 -2.92 15.49
C ARG A 257 -37.79 -3.62 14.13
N GLY A 258 -37.12 -4.75 13.93
CA GLY A 258 -37.16 -5.50 12.67
C GLY A 258 -36.21 -4.98 11.59
N GLN A 259 -35.51 -3.87 11.82
CA GLN A 259 -34.42 -3.40 10.97
C GLN A 259 -33.10 -4.02 11.43
N GLU A 260 -32.29 -4.46 10.47
CA GLU A 260 -30.89 -4.84 10.72
C GLU A 260 -30.01 -3.59 10.72
N ILE A 261 -29.19 -3.47 11.76
CA ILE A 261 -28.21 -2.40 11.92
C ILE A 261 -26.82 -3.05 11.90
N GLY A 262 -25.97 -2.60 10.99
CA GLY A 262 -24.58 -3.02 10.92
C GLY A 262 -23.78 -2.50 12.12
N LEU A 263 -22.80 -3.28 12.56
CA LEU A 263 -21.85 -2.91 13.60
C LEU A 263 -20.46 -3.03 13.00
N TRP A 264 -19.64 -1.99 13.12
CA TRP A 264 -18.24 -1.98 12.72
C TRP A 264 -17.38 -1.60 13.93
N PHE A 265 -16.47 -2.47 14.34
CA PHE A 265 -15.45 -2.19 15.35
C PHE A 265 -14.07 -2.07 14.68
N ASP A 266 -13.55 -0.84 14.62
CA ASP A 266 -12.31 -0.47 13.92
C ASP A 266 -11.06 -0.94 14.67
N THR A 267 -10.80 -2.25 14.61
CA THR A 267 -9.61 -2.88 15.19
C THR A 267 -9.33 -4.23 14.53
N GLU A 268 -8.05 -4.61 14.50
CA GLU A 268 -7.59 -5.95 14.13
C GLU A 268 -7.45 -6.88 15.35
N SER A 269 -7.58 -6.35 16.57
CA SER A 269 -7.38 -7.09 17.83
C SER A 269 -8.68 -7.62 18.39
N MET A 270 -8.78 -8.94 18.55
CA MET A 270 -9.95 -9.58 19.17
C MET A 270 -10.21 -9.07 20.60
N GLU A 271 -9.17 -8.79 21.38
CA GLU A 271 -9.33 -8.30 22.77
C GLU A 271 -9.80 -6.84 22.80
N GLU A 272 -9.35 -6.04 21.84
CA GLU A 272 -9.83 -4.67 21.69
C GLU A 272 -11.28 -4.64 21.18
N ALA A 273 -11.63 -5.51 20.22
CA ALA A 273 -13.00 -5.65 19.73
C ALA A 273 -13.96 -6.03 20.86
N LYS A 274 -13.59 -6.99 21.73
CA LYS A 274 -14.36 -7.34 22.93
C LYS A 274 -14.50 -6.17 23.92
N THR A 275 -13.46 -5.34 24.02
CA THR A 275 -13.47 -4.12 24.84
C THR A 275 -14.46 -3.11 24.27
N MET A 276 -14.40 -2.81 22.97
CA MET A 276 -15.34 -1.91 22.30
C MET A 276 -16.79 -2.42 22.40
N VAL A 277 -17.02 -3.71 22.17
CA VAL A 277 -18.33 -4.37 22.37
C VAL A 277 -18.86 -4.12 23.78
N THR A 278 -17.99 -4.20 24.79
CA THR A 278 -18.39 -3.94 26.18
C THR A 278 -18.76 -2.47 26.40
N LEU A 279 -17.95 -1.56 25.86
CA LEU A 279 -18.15 -0.11 25.96
C LEU A 279 -19.34 0.39 25.12
N ALA A 280 -19.74 -0.32 24.07
CA ALA A 280 -20.89 0.02 23.23
C ALA A 280 -22.25 -0.35 23.86
N LYS A 281 -22.27 -1.24 24.86
CA LYS A 281 -23.51 -1.70 25.51
C LYS A 281 -24.33 -0.56 26.14
N PRO A 282 -23.76 0.42 26.87
CA PRO A 282 -24.49 1.59 27.35
C PRO A 282 -25.17 2.39 26.23
N LEU A 283 -24.47 2.65 25.12
CA LEU A 283 -25.05 3.32 23.94
C LEU A 283 -26.26 2.54 23.43
N TRP A 284 -26.10 1.23 23.25
CA TRP A 284 -27.17 0.36 22.76
C TRP A 284 -28.36 0.28 23.70
N ARG A 285 -28.14 0.20 25.02
CA ARG A 285 -29.22 0.25 26.02
C ARG A 285 -30.05 1.52 25.89
N ALA A 286 -29.39 2.65 25.65
CA ALA A 286 -30.02 3.95 25.46
C ALA A 286 -30.37 4.28 23.99
N ARG A 287 -30.30 3.31 23.06
CA ARG A 287 -30.42 3.55 21.60
C ARG A 287 -31.65 4.34 21.18
N VAL A 288 -32.80 4.15 21.82
CA VAL A 288 -34.02 4.88 21.46
C VAL A 288 -33.86 6.39 21.66
N LYS A 289 -33.14 6.79 22.72
CA LYS A 289 -32.78 8.19 22.97
C LYS A 289 -31.79 8.66 21.91
N TRP A 290 -30.69 7.94 21.72
CA TRP A 290 -29.62 8.36 20.80
C TRP A 290 -30.07 8.41 19.34
N PHE A 291 -30.91 7.48 18.88
CA PHE A 291 -31.44 7.50 17.51
C PHE A 291 -32.41 8.67 17.28
N LYS A 292 -33.11 9.10 18.35
CA LYS A 292 -33.90 10.33 18.29
C LYS A 292 -32.98 11.55 18.15
N GLU A 293 -31.91 11.64 18.95
CA GLU A 293 -30.94 12.74 18.86
C GLU A 293 -30.24 12.76 17.49
N PHE A 294 -29.90 11.59 16.94
CA PHE A 294 -29.36 11.43 15.58
C PHE A 294 -30.28 12.08 14.55
N ARG A 295 -31.56 11.70 14.54
CA ARG A 295 -32.54 12.28 13.62
C ARG A 295 -32.70 13.78 13.79
N SER A 296 -32.71 14.26 15.04
CA SER A 296 -32.85 15.68 15.34
C SER A 296 -31.66 16.48 14.81
N LEU A 297 -30.44 15.98 15.01
CA LEU A 297 -29.22 16.64 14.57
C LEU A 297 -29.09 16.62 13.03
N VAL A 298 -29.35 15.48 12.38
CA VAL A 298 -29.32 15.38 10.91
C VAL A 298 -30.37 16.30 10.28
N LEU A 299 -31.57 16.37 10.86
CA LEU A 299 -32.59 17.31 10.41
C LEU A 299 -32.11 18.75 10.54
N GLU A 300 -31.53 19.13 11.68
CA GLU A 300 -31.04 20.49 11.89
C GLU A 300 -29.95 20.88 10.88
N LYS A 301 -29.02 19.97 10.59
CA LYS A 301 -27.84 20.26 9.77
C LYS A 301 -28.06 20.12 8.27
N MET A 302 -28.88 19.16 7.85
CA MET A 302 -28.95 18.72 6.45
C MET A 302 -30.27 19.01 5.77
N TYR A 303 -31.31 19.41 6.50
CA TYR A 303 -32.63 19.61 5.91
C TYR A 303 -32.62 20.66 4.80
N ASP A 304 -32.02 21.82 5.04
CA ASP A 304 -31.96 22.91 4.05
C ASP A 304 -31.19 22.48 2.81
N GLN A 305 -30.06 21.80 2.99
CA GLN A 305 -29.28 21.27 1.88
C GLN A 305 -30.07 20.22 1.08
N CYS A 306 -30.84 19.36 1.76
CA CYS A 306 -31.69 18.38 1.10
C CYS A 306 -32.84 19.01 0.32
N GLN A 307 -33.32 20.20 0.70
CA GLN A 307 -34.34 20.93 -0.05
C GLN A 307 -33.82 21.39 -1.41
N GLU A 308 -32.56 21.82 -1.49
CA GLU A 308 -31.98 22.38 -2.72
C GLU A 308 -31.98 21.40 -3.89
N TRP A 309 -31.86 20.10 -3.60
CA TRP A 309 -31.87 19.03 -4.60
C TRP A 309 -33.08 18.11 -4.50
N TRP A 310 -34.08 18.44 -3.67
CA TRP A 310 -35.30 17.66 -3.58
C TRP A 310 -36.10 17.77 -4.87
N TYR A 311 -36.54 16.62 -5.39
CA TYR A 311 -37.40 16.54 -6.55
C TYR A 311 -38.57 15.59 -6.26
N SER A 312 -39.77 16.02 -6.62
CA SER A 312 -41.01 15.24 -6.53
C SER A 312 -41.81 15.41 -7.83
N GLU A 313 -42.57 14.38 -8.21
CA GLU A 313 -43.35 14.40 -9.47
C GLU A 313 -44.45 15.47 -9.47
N ASP A 314 -44.98 15.78 -8.29
CA ASP A 314 -46.06 16.76 -8.08
C ASP A 314 -45.54 18.12 -7.57
N ASP A 315 -44.23 18.39 -7.64
CA ASP A 315 -43.56 19.58 -7.10
C ASP A 315 -43.85 19.85 -5.60
N GLU A 316 -44.24 18.81 -4.84
CA GLU A 316 -44.41 18.89 -3.39
C GLU A 316 -43.07 19.12 -2.68
N PRO A 317 -42.98 20.13 -1.78
CA PRO A 317 -41.76 20.40 -1.03
C PRO A 317 -41.49 19.28 -0.02
N LEU A 318 -40.21 19.04 0.25
CA LEU A 318 -39.82 18.08 1.28
C LEU A 318 -40.31 18.60 2.63
N THR A 319 -41.21 17.89 3.31
CA THR A 319 -41.63 18.26 4.66
C THR A 319 -40.70 17.65 5.70
N THR A 320 -40.57 18.28 6.88
CA THR A 320 -39.83 17.71 8.01
C THR A 320 -40.31 16.28 8.36
N LYS A 321 -41.62 16.05 8.31
CA LYS A 321 -42.20 14.72 8.56
C LYS A 321 -41.73 13.71 7.52
N LYS A 322 -41.72 14.08 6.24
CA LYS A 322 -41.26 13.21 5.15
C LYS A 322 -39.76 12.96 5.24
N PHE A 323 -38.96 13.99 5.52
CA PHE A 323 -37.53 13.88 5.75
C PHE A 323 -37.22 12.85 6.85
N LEU A 324 -37.83 12.99 8.03
CA LEU A 324 -37.61 12.08 9.16
C LEU A 324 -38.07 10.65 8.85
N GLN A 325 -39.12 10.48 8.06
CA GLN A 325 -39.60 9.16 7.61
C GLN A 325 -38.60 8.50 6.64
N LEU A 326 -38.00 9.28 5.73
CA LEU A 326 -37.02 8.80 4.76
C LEU A 326 -35.65 8.53 5.40
N LEU A 327 -35.27 9.28 6.43
CA LEU A 327 -34.02 9.12 7.16
C LEU A 327 -34.03 7.87 8.07
N GLY A 328 -35.11 7.64 8.81
CA GLY A 328 -35.25 6.44 9.66
C GLY A 328 -34.35 6.40 10.90
N ASP A 329 -34.09 5.17 11.38
CA ASP A 329 -33.07 4.86 12.39
C ASP A 329 -31.72 4.62 11.67
N PRO A 330 -30.57 4.85 12.33
CA PRO A 330 -29.25 4.56 11.76
C PRO A 330 -29.15 3.13 11.23
N CYS A 331 -28.49 2.96 10.08
CA CYS A 331 -28.25 1.65 9.46
C CYS A 331 -26.87 1.06 9.81
N LEU A 332 -25.94 1.87 10.32
CA LEU A 332 -24.59 1.46 10.71
C LEU A 332 -24.17 2.13 12.02
N LEU A 333 -23.52 1.39 12.90
CA LEU A 333 -22.82 1.92 14.06
C LEU A 333 -21.35 1.54 13.97
N THR A 334 -20.49 2.54 13.85
CA THR A 334 -19.03 2.37 13.82
C THR A 334 -18.44 2.75 15.16
N PHE A 335 -17.47 1.98 15.64
CA PHE A 335 -16.83 2.15 16.94
C PHE A 335 -15.32 2.15 16.79
N HIS A 336 -14.65 3.08 17.44
CA HIS A 336 -13.19 3.10 17.57
C HIS A 336 -12.79 3.55 18.98
N LEU A 337 -11.56 3.19 19.39
CA LEU A 337 -10.97 3.69 20.62
C LEU A 337 -10.03 4.84 20.30
N ASP A 338 -10.24 5.99 20.95
CA ASP A 338 -9.35 7.14 20.91
C ASP A 338 -8.86 7.44 22.32
N ASP A 339 -7.55 7.30 22.55
CA ASP A 339 -6.93 7.36 23.88
C ASP A 339 -7.65 6.53 24.97
N GLY A 340 -8.25 5.39 24.58
CA GLY A 340 -8.96 4.47 25.46
C GLY A 340 -10.43 4.84 25.73
N GLU A 341 -10.91 5.97 25.19
CA GLU A 341 -12.32 6.33 25.18
C GLU A 341 -13.02 5.79 23.93
N LEU A 342 -14.26 5.32 24.08
CA LEU A 342 -15.06 4.86 22.95
C LEU A 342 -15.66 6.06 22.23
N VAL A 343 -15.27 6.22 20.97
CA VAL A 343 -15.89 7.13 20.02
C VAL A 343 -16.73 6.31 19.05
N TYR A 344 -17.90 6.84 18.69
CA TYR A 344 -18.80 6.16 17.76
C TYR A 344 -19.28 7.08 16.65
N THR A 345 -19.70 6.48 15.55
CA THR A 345 -20.38 7.14 14.44
C THR A 345 -21.69 6.40 14.16
N MET A 346 -22.77 7.15 13.97
CA MET A 346 -24.06 6.63 13.50
C MET A 346 -24.24 6.96 12.02
N GLY A 347 -24.22 5.93 11.20
CA GLY A 347 -24.42 6.02 9.75
C GLY A 347 -25.90 5.97 9.40
N GLY A 348 -26.37 6.95 8.63
CA GLY A 348 -27.68 6.97 7.99
C GLY A 348 -27.57 6.82 6.48
N TRP A 349 -28.59 6.23 5.87
CA TRP A 349 -28.66 6.12 4.41
C TRP A 349 -30.08 6.28 3.92
N SER A 350 -30.23 7.04 2.84
CA SER A 350 -31.50 7.21 2.14
C SER A 350 -31.22 7.67 0.72
N GLU A 351 -31.44 6.80 -0.26
CA GLU A 351 -31.25 7.13 -1.69
C GLU A 351 -32.03 8.40 -2.09
N ARG A 352 -33.21 8.59 -1.50
CA ARG A 352 -34.05 9.77 -1.76
C ARG A 352 -33.56 11.07 -1.15
N LEU A 353 -32.78 11.03 -0.06
CA LEU A 353 -32.26 12.25 0.57
C LEU A 353 -30.82 12.55 0.16
N PHE A 354 -30.01 11.50 0.01
CA PHE A 354 -28.56 11.57 -0.09
C PHE A 354 -28.00 10.94 -1.37
N GLY A 355 -28.87 10.38 -2.24
CA GLY A 355 -28.45 9.75 -3.49
C GLY A 355 -27.52 8.54 -3.24
N ASP A 356 -26.31 8.61 -3.79
CA ASP A 356 -25.25 7.62 -3.63
C ASP A 356 -24.37 7.84 -2.39
N HIS A 357 -24.66 8.86 -1.58
CA HIS A 357 -23.93 9.17 -0.35
C HIS A 357 -24.71 8.70 0.90
N GLY A 358 -23.98 8.50 2.00
CA GLY A 358 -24.53 8.31 3.34
C GLY A 358 -24.30 9.55 4.19
N ILE A 359 -24.78 9.52 5.42
CA ILE A 359 -24.51 10.55 6.43
C ILE A 359 -23.90 9.92 7.66
N ASP A 360 -22.89 10.55 8.22
CA ASP A 360 -22.20 10.06 9.40
C ASP A 360 -22.31 11.07 10.55
N VAL A 361 -22.85 10.61 11.68
CA VAL A 361 -22.97 11.45 12.88
C VAL A 361 -22.04 10.94 13.96
N ARG A 362 -20.99 11.72 14.25
CA ARG A 362 -19.98 11.35 15.24
C ARG A 362 -20.42 11.72 16.65
N GLY A 363 -20.06 10.89 17.64
CA GLY A 363 -20.30 11.19 19.05
C GLY A 363 -19.41 10.41 20.01
N THR A 364 -19.50 10.79 21.29
CA THR A 364 -18.91 10.05 22.42
C THR A 364 -19.97 9.78 23.47
N LEU A 365 -19.73 8.81 24.36
CA LEU A 365 -20.66 8.56 25.48
C LEU A 365 -20.71 9.73 26.49
N LYS A 366 -19.64 10.52 26.56
CA LYS A 366 -19.47 11.61 27.50
C LYS A 366 -20.11 12.90 27.00
N ASP A 367 -19.85 13.26 25.75
CA ASP A 367 -20.22 14.55 25.17
C ASP A 367 -21.47 14.46 24.29
N GLY A 368 -21.96 13.25 24.00
CA GLY A 368 -23.10 13.01 23.13
C GLY A 368 -22.74 13.10 21.65
N LEU A 369 -23.70 13.50 20.81
CA LEU A 369 -23.48 13.71 19.38
C LEU A 369 -22.75 15.05 19.18
N ILE A 370 -21.68 15.03 18.38
CA ILE A 370 -20.73 16.13 18.24
C ILE A 370 -20.89 16.81 16.89
N ASP A 371 -20.89 16.03 15.81
CA ASP A 371 -20.84 16.57 14.44
C ASP A 371 -21.54 15.68 13.43
N VAL A 372 -21.86 16.25 12.28
CA VAL A 372 -22.48 15.60 11.12
C VAL A 372 -21.61 15.85 9.90
N ASP A 373 -21.14 14.77 9.27
CA ASP A 373 -20.34 14.77 8.05
C ASP A 373 -21.09 14.14 6.86
#